data_AF-A0A496S9T5-F1
#
_entry.id   AF-A0A496S9T5-F1
#
_cell.length_a   1.000
_cell.length_b   1.000
_cell.length_c   1.000
_cell.angle_alpha   90.00
_cell.angle_beta   90.00
_cell.angle_gamma   90.00
#
_symmetry.space_group_name_H-M   'P 1'
#
loop_
_entity.id
_entity.type
_entity.pdbx_description
1 polymer ?
#
loop_
_entity_poly.entity_id
_entity_poly.type
_entity_poly.pdbx_seq_one_letter_code
_entity_poly.pdbx_strand_id
1 'polypeptide(L)' 'MHEYHLAKSVLNSVLEKAKNFPGVVSISSIRLKIGNLKMVSSQSFREAFFQLTQGTLCEKPLFI' A
#
# COMPACT_ATOMS: atom_id res chain seq x y z
N MET A 1 7.76 12.45 -7.78
CA MET A 1 7.74 11.03 -8.21
C MET A 1 6.29 10.58 -8.38
N HIS A 2 5.93 10.06 -9.55
CA HIS A 2 4.56 9.61 -9.83
C HIS A 2 4.19 8.32 -9.07
N GLU A 3 5.17 7.44 -8.82
CA GLU A 3 5.01 6.18 -8.10
C GLU A 3 4.59 6.41 -6.64
N TYR A 4 5.18 7.42 -6.00
CA TYR A 4 4.89 7.78 -4.61
C TYR A 4 3.45 8.27 -4.44
N HIS A 5 2.95 9.04 -5.42
CA HIS A 5 1.57 9.50 -5.41
C HIS A 5 0.58 8.35 -5.58
N LEU A 6 0.89 7.39 -6.47
CA LEU A 6 0.10 6.18 -6.66
C LEU A 6 0.07 5.35 -5.37
N ALA A 7 1.24 5.07 -4.78
CA ALA A 7 1.37 4.28 -3.56
C ALA A 7 0.63 4.92 -2.39
N LYS A 8 0.71 6.25 -2.24
CA LYS A 8 0.00 7.01 -1.21
C LYS A 8 -1.52 6.94 -1.38
N SER A 9 -2.02 7.08 -2.61
CA SER A 9 -3.45 6.98 -2.89
C SER A 9 -4.00 5.58 -2.56
N VAL A 10 -3.26 4.52 -2.90
CA VAL A 10 -3.61 3.15 -2.54
C VAL A 10 -3.60 2.96 -1.02
N LEU A 11 -2.55 3.40 -0.33
CA LEU A 11 -2.44 3.27 1.13
C LEU A 11 -3.59 3.99 1.84
N ASN A 12 -3.92 5.22 1.43
CA ASN A 12 -5.03 5.96 1.99
C ASN A 12 -6.34 5.21 1.83
N SER A 13 -6.61 4.65 0.65
CA SER A 13 -7.82 3.86 0.39
C SER A 13 -7.90 2.63 1.30
N VAL A 14 -6.77 1.97 1.55
CA VAL A 14 -6.70 0.81 2.46
C VAL A 14 -6.98 1.25 3.90
N LEU A 15 -6.37 2.34 4.37
CA LEU A 15 -6.57 2.86 5.71
C LEU A 15 -8.01 3.35 5.94
N GLU A 16 -8.60 4.04 4.95
CA GLU A 16 -10.00 4.44 4.99
C GLU A 16 -10.92 3.22 5.08
N LYS A 17 -10.63 2.17 4.32
CA LYS A 17 -11.39 0.93 4.42
C LYS A 17 -11.22 0.28 5.79
N ALA A 18 -10.01 0.24 6.34
CA ALA A 18 -9.73 -0.31 7.66
C ALA A 18 -10.47 0.44 8.79
N LYS A 19 -10.64 1.76 8.67
CA LYS A 19 -11.45 2.56 9.64
C LYS A 19 -12.90 2.11 9.72
N ASN A 20 -13.46 1.50 8.67
CA ASN A 20 -14.82 0.97 8.67
C ASN A 20 -14.94 -0.39 9.39
N PHE A 21 -13.82 -1.00 9.80
CA PHE A 21 -13.80 -2.27 10.53
C PHE A 21 -13.29 -2.02 11.95
N PRO A 22 -14.18 -1.73 12.92
CA PRO A 22 -13.78 -1.53 14.31
C PRO A 22 -13.14 -2.82 14.86
N GLY A 23 -11.95 -2.68 15.45
CA GLY A 23 -11.17 -3.80 16.00
C GLY A 23 -10.01 -4.29 15.12
N VAL A 24 -9.80 -3.70 13.92
CA VAL A 24 -8.61 -4.00 13.11
C VAL A 24 -7.37 -3.38 13.75
N VAL A 25 -6.48 -4.23 14.25
CA VAL A 25 -5.22 -3.83 14.92
C VAL A 25 -4.02 -3.87 13.97
N SER A 26 -4.10 -4.68 12.91
CA SER A 26 -3.03 -4.81 11.91
C SER A 26 -3.56 -5.40 10.59
N ILE A 27 -2.89 -5.07 9.49
CA ILE A 27 -3.13 -5.64 8.16
C ILE A 27 -1.96 -6.57 7.82
N SER A 28 -2.23 -7.88 7.77
CA SER A 28 -1.19 -8.90 7.61
C SER A 28 -0.69 -9.07 6.18
N SER A 29 -1.54 -8.83 5.17
CA SER A 29 -1.17 -8.97 3.76
C SER A 29 -2.02 -8.07 2.88
N ILE A 30 -1.37 -7.52 1.84
CA ILE A 30 -2.01 -6.70 0.82
C ILE A 30 -1.60 -7.27 -0.54
N ARG A 31 -2.59 -7.70 -1.33
CA ARG A 31 -2.39 -8.16 -2.71
C ARG A 31 -2.80 -7.06 -3.67
N LEU A 32 -1.84 -6.60 -4.48
CA LEU A 32 -2.05 -5.54 -5.46
C LEU A 32 -1.75 -6.04 -6.86
N LYS A 33 -2.76 -6.00 -7.72
CA LYS A 33 -2.58 -6.28 -9.15
C LYS A 33 -2.23 -4.99 -9.87
N ILE A 34 -0.95 -4.80 -10.17
CA ILE A 34 -0.47 -3.67 -10.96
C ILE A 34 -0.54 -4.08 -12.43
N GLY A 35 -1.34 -3.36 -13.22
CA GLY A 35 -1.37 -3.53 -14.68
C GLY A 35 -0.05 -3.11 -15.32
N ASN A 36 0.10 -3.28 -16.64
CA ASN A 36 1.31 -2.85 -17.33
C ASN A 36 1.38 -1.31 -17.39
N LEU A 37 1.96 -0.68 -16.36
CA LEU A 37 2.11 0.76 -16.26
C LEU A 37 3.40 1.17 -16.98
N LYS A 38 3.28 1.95 -18.06
CA LYS A 38 4.41 2.37 -18.91
C LYS A 38 5.53 3.13 -18.17
N MET A 39 5.25 3.70 -16.99
CA MET A 39 6.18 4.56 -16.25
C MET A 39 6.39 4.15 -14.79
N VAL A 40 5.72 3.10 -14.30
CA VAL A 40 5.81 2.69 -12.90
C VAL A 40 6.22 1.23 -12.86
N SER A 41 7.46 0.98 -12.44
CA SER A 41 7.90 -0.39 -12.20
C SER A 41 7.22 -0.94 -10.93
N SER A 42 6.88 -2.23 -10.94
CA SER A 42 6.29 -2.90 -9.78
C SER A 42 7.22 -2.82 -8.56
N GLN A 43 8.53 -2.83 -8.80
CA GLN A 43 9.54 -2.73 -7.77
C GLN A 43 9.56 -1.34 -7.12
N SER A 44 9.64 -0.28 -7.93
CA SER A 44 9.64 1.10 -7.44
C SER A 44 8.35 1.44 -6.70
N PHE A 45 7.21 0.92 -7.16
CA PHE A 45 5.95 1.04 -6.44
C PHE A 45 5.99 0.32 -5.09
N ARG A 46 6.51 -0.92 -5.05
CA ARG A 46 6.62 -1.71 -3.81
C ARG A 46 7.52 -1.02 -2.78
N GLU A 47 8.63 -0.45 -3.22
CA GLU A 47 9.56 0.31 -2.37
C GLU A 47 8.90 1.57 -1.81
N ALA A 48 8.26 2.38 -2.66
CA ALA A 48 7.54 3.57 -2.24
C ALA A 48 6.40 3.22 -1.26
N PHE A 49 5.67 2.15 -1.53
CA PHE A 49 4.61 1.68 -0.66
C PHE A 49 5.15 1.20 0.68
N PHE A 50 6.23 0.43 0.70
CA PHE A 50 6.86 -0.05 1.94
C PHE A 50 7.32 1.10 2.83
N GLN A 51 7.96 2.13 2.25
CA GLN A 51 8.33 3.34 2.99
C GLN A 51 7.11 4.06 3.58
N LEU A 52 6.04 4.20 2.80
CA LEU A 52 4.80 4.84 3.24
C LEU A 52 4.05 4.06 4.32
N THR A 53 4.20 2.74 4.37
CA THR A 53 3.53 1.89 5.37
C THR A 53 4.18 1.91 6.74
N GLN A 54 5.42 2.39 6.88
CA GLN A 54 6.11 2.45 8.17
C GLN A 54 5.33 3.33 9.16
N GLY A 55 5.11 2.83 10.38
CA GLY A 55 4.33 3.54 11.41
C GLY A 55 2.80 3.51 11.17
N THR A 56 2.31 2.65 10.28
CA THR A 56 0.87 2.45 10.04
C THR A 56 0.41 1.05 10.40
N LEU A 57 -0.91 0.81 10.38
CA LEU A 57 -1.52 -0.53 10.54
C LEU A 57 -1.00 -1.56 9.51
N CYS A 58 -0.32 -1.09 8.45
CA CYS A 58 0.24 -1.88 7.37
C CYS A 58 1.77 -2.06 7.49
N GLU A 59 2.41 -1.90 8.65
CA GLU A 59 3.88 -1.86 8.76
C GLU A 59 4.64 -3.11 8.25
N LYS A 60 3.97 -4.27 8.21
CA LYS A 60 4.54 -5.53 7.69
C LYS A 60 3.55 -6.25 6.77
N PRO A 61 3.12 -5.64 5.65
CA PRO A 61 2.19 -6.30 4.77
C PRO A 61 2.98 -7.31 3.94
N LEU A 62 2.60 -8.58 4.02
CA LEU A 62 3.06 -9.57 3.04
C LEU A 62 2.54 -9.14 1.66
N PHE A 63 3.43 -8.63 0.82
CA PHE A 63 3.17 -8.35 -0.59
C PHE A 63 3.25 -9.67 -1.37
N ILE A 64 2.09 -10.15 -1.82
CA ILE A 64 1.92 -11.39 -2.59
C ILE A 64 1.33 -11.04 -3.95
#